data_AF-A0A847BTH7-F1
#
_entry.id   AF-A0A847BTH7-F1
#
_cell.length_a   1.000
_cell.length_b   1.000
_cell.length_c   1.000
_cell.angle_alpha   90.00
_cell.angle_beta   90.00
_cell.angle_gamma   90.00
#
_symmetry.space_group_name_H-M   'P 1'
#
loop_
_entity.id
_entity.type
_entity.pdbx_description
1 polymer ?
#
loop_
_entity_poly.entity_id
_entity_poly.type
_entity_poly.pdbx_seq_one_letter_code
_entity_poly.pdbx_strand_id
1 'polypeptide(L)' 'MKEVPILVLDFGSQYTQLIARKMRENGVYCEIVSYDESLENIKLLKPKGLILSGGPASVYSPQAFHPDPK' A
#
# COMPACT_ATOMS: atom_id res chain seq x y z
N MET A 1 -11.43 -9.36 -14.42
CA MET A 1 -11.06 -8.61 -13.21
C MET A 1 -9.58 -8.84 -12.98
N LYS A 2 -8.79 -7.80 -12.70
CA LYS A 2 -7.37 -7.95 -12.38
C LYS A 2 -7.27 -8.44 -10.94
N GLU A 3 -6.80 -9.67 -10.74
CA GLU A 3 -6.43 -10.14 -9.41
C GLU A 3 -5.05 -9.57 -9.09
N VAL A 4 -4.94 -8.83 -7.98
CA VAL A 4 -3.66 -8.30 -7.51
C VAL A 4 -3.20 -9.16 -6.34
N PRO A 5 -2.06 -9.87 -6.40
CA PRO A 5 -1.57 -10.65 -5.26
C PRO A 5 -1.25 -9.80 -4.04
N ILE A 6 -0.59 -8.66 -4.21
CA ILE A 6 -0.16 -7.80 -3.09
C ILE A 6 -0.46 -6.33 -3.41
N LEU A 7 -1.03 -5.62 -2.44
CA LEU A 7 -1.25 -4.17 -2.50
C LEU A 7 -0.26 -3.45 -1.57
N VAL A 8 0.38 -2.41 -2.08
CA VAL A 8 1.29 -1.55 -1.31
C VAL A 8 0.60 -0.21 -1.08
N LEU A 9 0.21 0.08 0.16
CA LEU A 9 -0.36 1.34 0.60
C LEU A 9 0.77 2.34 0.84
N ASP A 10 0.80 3.44 0.09
CA ASP A 10 1.89 4.42 0.15
C ASP A 10 1.60 5.57 1.11
N PHE A 11 2.28 5.58 2.26
CA PHE A 11 2.27 6.65 3.26
C PHE A 11 3.32 7.75 3.00
N GLY A 12 3.90 7.78 1.79
CA GLY A 12 4.92 8.75 1.39
C GLY A 12 6.35 8.28 1.66
N SER A 13 6.59 6.97 1.69
CA SER A 13 7.94 6.42 1.88
C SER A 13 8.82 6.71 0.68
N GLN A 14 10.06 7.14 0.92
CA GLN A 14 11.11 7.10 -0.11
C GLN A 14 11.39 5.68 -0.64
N TYR A 15 10.96 4.63 0.07
CA TYR A 15 11.20 3.24 -0.29
C TYR A 15 10.03 2.53 -0.98
N THR A 16 8.86 3.16 -1.14
CA THR A 16 7.66 2.49 -1.70
C THR A 16 7.95 1.87 -3.07
N GLN A 17 8.65 2.59 -3.95
CA GLN A 17 9.02 2.08 -5.27
C GLN A 17 10.06 0.94 -5.20
N LEU A 18 10.95 0.96 -4.20
CA LEU A 18 11.93 -0.11 -4.00
C LEU A 18 11.25 -1.40 -3.52
N ILE A 19 10.24 -1.29 -2.65
CA ILE A 19 9.42 -2.43 -2.21
C ILE A 19 8.74 -3.07 -3.43
N ALA A 20 8.05 -2.27 -4.26
CA ALA A 20 7.39 -2.79 -5.45
C ALA A 20 8.38 -3.41 -6.46
N ARG A 21 9.56 -2.78 -6.63
CA ARG A 21 10.63 -3.35 -7.46
C ARG A 21 11.09 -4.71 -6.93
N LYS A 22 11.33 -4.84 -5.63
CA LYS A 22 11.76 -6.10 -5.01
C LYS A 22 10.70 -7.19 -5.15
N MET A 23 9.43 -6.86 -5.01
CA MET A 23 8.33 -7.82 -5.22
C MET A 23 8.30 -8.33 -6.67
N ARG A 24 8.43 -7.42 -7.64
CA ARG A 24 8.47 -7.78 -9.07
C ARG A 24 9.72 -8.60 -9.43
N GLU A 25 10.88 -8.28 -8.84
CA GLU A 25 12.11 -9.09 -8.98
C GLU A 25 11.94 -10.52 -8.45
N ASN A 26 11.06 -10.74 -7.47
CA ASN A 26 10.69 -12.06 -6.94
C ASN A 26 9.48 -12.69 -7.66
N GLY A 27 9.03 -12.12 -8.78
CA GLY A 27 7.92 -12.66 -9.57
C GLY A 27 6.53 -12.44 -8.95
N VAL A 28 6.40 -11.57 -7.95
CA VAL A 28 5.12 -11.26 -7.31
C VAL A 28 4.54 -10.00 -7.92
N TYR A 29 3.35 -10.10 -8.52
CA TYR A 29 2.61 -8.93 -9.00
C TYR A 29 2.13 -8.10 -7.80
N CYS A 30 2.34 -6.79 -7.90
CA CYS A 30 1.87 -5.84 -6.90
C CYS A 30 1.47 -4.50 -7.53
N GLU A 31 0.50 -3.84 -6.89
CA GLU A 31 0.09 -2.47 -7.21
C GLU A 31 0.39 -1.55 -6.03
N ILE A 32 0.83 -0.32 -6.33
CA ILE A 32 0.99 0.75 -5.34
C ILE A 32 -0.27 1.60 -5.42
N VAL A 33 -0.88 1.86 -4.27
CA VAL A 33 -2.05 2.73 -4.10
C VAL A 33 -1.78 3.76 -3.02
N SER A 34 -2.60 4.79 -2.93
CA SER A 34 -2.51 5.79 -1.86
C SER A 34 -2.81 5.15 -0.50
N TYR A 35 -2.25 5.70 0.59
CA TYR A 35 -2.50 5.18 1.94
C TYR A 35 -3.98 5.22 2.34
N ASP A 36 -4.74 6.16 1.82
CA ASP A 36 -6.18 6.40 2.06
C ASP A 36 -7.09 5.69 1.05
N GLU A 37 -6.56 4.72 0.30
CA GLU A 37 -7.37 3.89 -0.60
C GLU A 37 -8.53 3.25 0.16
N SER A 38 -9.75 3.38 -0.39
CA SER A 38 -10.95 2.94 0.31
C SER A 38 -10.96 1.42 0.53
N LEU A 39 -11.47 0.97 1.69
CA LEU A 39 -11.60 -0.45 1.99
C LEU A 39 -12.46 -1.17 0.93
N GLU A 40 -13.45 -0.48 0.36
CA GLU A 40 -14.28 -1.00 -0.73
C GLU A 40 -13.46 -1.32 -1.97
N ASN A 41 -12.60 -0.40 -2.41
CA ASN A 41 -11.70 -0.62 -3.54
C ASN A 41 -10.67 -1.72 -3.25
N ILE A 42 -10.07 -1.73 -2.05
CA ILE A 42 -9.13 -2.77 -1.62
C ILE A 42 -9.82 -4.15 -1.69
N LYS A 43 -11.06 -4.27 -1.21
CA LYS A 43 -11.85 -5.52 -1.29
C LYS A 43 -12.16 -5.93 -2.73
N LEU A 44 -12.43 -4.98 -3.63
CA LEU A 44 -12.67 -5.27 -5.05
C LEU A 44 -11.43 -5.85 -5.75
N LEU A 45 -10.23 -5.41 -5.35
CA LEU A 45 -8.95 -5.89 -5.89
C LEU A 45 -8.56 -7.29 -5.39
N LYS A 46 -9.22 -7.77 -4.32
CA LYS A 46 -9.01 -9.09 -3.70
C LYS A 46 -7.52 -9.42 -3.43
N PRO A 47 -6.76 -8.55 -2.74
CA PRO A 47 -5.37 -8.83 -2.43
C PRO A 47 -5.21 -10.07 -1.56
N LYS A 48 -4.12 -10.81 -1.79
CA LYS A 48 -3.67 -11.87 -0.88
C LYS A 48 -2.89 -11.31 0.31
N GLY A 49 -2.40 -10.07 0.21
CA GLY A 49 -1.70 -9.39 1.28
C GLY A 49 -1.57 -7.89 1.07
N LEU A 50 -1.32 -7.18 2.16
CA LEU A 50 -1.12 -5.74 2.20
C LEU A 50 0.27 -5.42 2.76
N ILE A 51 0.92 -4.42 2.17
CA ILE A 51 2.12 -3.79 2.71
C ILE A 51 1.79 -2.33 3.00
N LEU A 52 1.88 -1.93 4.26
CA LEU A 52 1.83 -0.52 4.63
C LEU A 52 3.24 0.02 4.51
N SER A 53 3.46 0.95 3.58
CA SER A 53 4.77 1.59 3.47
C SER A 53 5.02 2.49 4.68
N GLY A 54 6.28 2.90 4.87
CA GLY A 54 6.59 3.92 5.84
C GLY A 54 6.13 5.32 5.39
N GLY A 55 6.27 6.30 6.26
CA GLY A 55 6.05 7.70 5.91
C GLY A 55 7.02 8.60 6.67
N PRO A 56 7.16 9.86 6.27
CA PRO A 56 7.99 10.83 6.98
C PRO A 56 7.36 11.27 8.32
N ALA A 57 6.06 11.04 8.51
CA ALA A 57 5.31 11.46 9.70
C ALA A 57 5.38 10.40 10.82
N SER A 58 5.50 10.87 12.06
CA SER A 58 5.17 10.05 13.24
C SER A 58 3.67 9.77 13.27
N VAL A 59 3.29 8.54 13.63
CA VAL A 59 1.87 8.11 13.71
C VAL A 59 1.05 8.95 14.71
N TYR A 60 1.69 9.55 15.72
CA TYR A 60 1.01 10.39 16.71
C TYR A 60 0.92 11.86 16.29
N SER A 61 1.48 12.23 15.14
CA SER A 61 1.44 13.60 14.65
C SER A 61 0.01 13.98 14.20
N PRO A 62 -0.45 15.22 14.44
CA PRO A 62 -1.71 15.71 13.89
C PRO A 62 -1.77 15.67 12.34
N GLN A 63 -0.62 15.67 11.67
CA GLN A 63 -0.52 15.54 10.20
C GLN A 63 -0.16 14.13 9.75
N ALA A 64 -0.35 13.12 10.60
CA ALA A 64 -0.09 11.74 10.23
C ALA A 64 -1.05 11.28 9.13
N PHE A 65 -0.49 10.55 8.16
CA PHE A 65 -1.25 9.88 7.13
C PHE A 65 -1.89 8.62 7.75
N HIS A 66 -3.22 8.51 7.69
CA HIS A 66 -3.97 7.39 8.25
C HIS A 66 -4.70 6.64 7.14
N PRO A 67 -4.71 5.29 7.17
CA PRO A 67 -5.48 4.52 6.22
C PRO A 67 -6.98 4.76 6.38
N ASP A 68 -7.79 4.26 5.43
CA ASP A 68 -9.26 4.28 5.56
C ASP A 68 -9.65 3.76 6.97
N PRO A 69 -10.40 4.55 7.76
CA PRO A 69 -10.73 4.20 9.14
C PRO A 69 -11.75 3.06 9.28
N LYS A 70 -12.35 2.61 8.18
CA LYS A 70 -13.32 1.50 8.17
C LYS A 70 -12.61 0.15 8.15
#